data_AF-A0A7X7BY58-F1
#
_entry.id   AF-A0A7X7BY58-F1
#
_cell.length_a   1.000
_cell.length_b   1.000
_cell.length_c   1.000
_cell.angle_alpha   90.00
_cell.angle_beta   90.00
_cell.angle_gamma   90.00
#
_symmetry.space_group_name_H-M   'P 1'
#
loop_
_entity.id
_entity.type
_entity.pdbx_description
1 polymer ?
#
loop_
_entity_poly.entity_id
_entity_poly.type
_entity_poly.pdbx_seq_one_letter_code
_entity_poly.pdbx_strand_id
1 'polypeptide(L)' 'MLYTTNCIICGKQYSFEVSDEGYKRWLEGEHIQYALPTLTPDQREIMISGICGKCFDKMFEGE' A
#
# COMPACT_ATOMS: atom_id res chain seq x y z
N MET A 1 12.29 -6.16 -3.19
CA MET A 1 12.17 -5.42 -4.46
C MET A 1 11.75 -3.97 -4.25
N LEU A 2 12.03 -3.10 -5.23
CA LEU A 2 11.38 -1.78 -5.32
C LEU A 2 9.97 -1.97 -5.91
N TYR A 3 8.94 -1.58 -5.17
CA TYR A 3 7.56 -1.55 -5.64
C TYR A 3 7.21 -0.13 -6.06
N THR A 4 6.62 0.04 -7.25
CA THR A 4 6.21 1.34 -7.79
C THR A 4 4.77 1.26 -8.29
N THR A 5 3.95 2.21 -7.84
CA THR A 5 2.55 2.34 -8.29
C THR A 5 2.11 3.79 -8.29
N ASN A 6 1.02 4.09 -8.98
CA ASN A 6 0.41 5.41 -9.00
C ASN A 6 -0.90 5.39 -8.20
N CYS A 7 -1.15 6.44 -7.44
CA CYS A 7 -2.45 6.61 -6.77
C CYS A 7 -3.55 6.81 -7.82
N ILE A 8 -4.61 6.00 -7.76
CA ILE A 8 -5.72 6.06 -8.74
C ILE A 8 -6.55 7.35 -8.63
N ILE A 9 -6.46 8.07 -7.51
CA ILE A 9 -7.21 9.31 -7.28
C ILE A 9 -6.44 10.55 -7.75
N CYS A 10 -5.18 10.69 -7.33
CA CYS A 10 -4.39 11.90 -7.62
C CYS A 10 -3.31 11.71 -8.69
N GLY A 11 -3.10 10.49 -9.19
CA GLY A 11 -2.11 10.17 -10.21
C GLY A 11 -0.64 10.23 -9.77
N LYS A 12 -0.36 10.63 -8.52
CA LYS A 12 1.02 10.70 -8.00
C LYS A 12 1.64 9.30 -7.90
N GLN A 13 2.90 9.19 -8.30
CA GLN A 13 3.69 7.97 -8.17
C GLN A 13 4.25 7.81 -6.76
N TYR A 14 4.26 6.57 -6.28
CA TYR A 14 4.84 6.15 -5.01
C TYR A 14 5.76 4.96 -5.26
N SER A 15 6.94 5.01 -4.65
CA SER A 15 7.94 3.95 -4.74
C SER A 15 8.52 3.66 -3.36
N PHE A 16 8.62 2.38 -2.99
CA PHE A 16 9.19 1.95 -1.70
C PHE A 16 9.66 0.50 -1.75
N GLU A 17 10.51 0.12 -0.79
CA GLU A 17 11.02 -1.24 -0.67
C GLU A 17 9.99 -2.18 -0.07
N VAL A 18 9.86 -3.36 -0.65
CA VAL A 18 8.97 -4.44 -0.24
C VAL A 18 9.78 -5.73 -0.16
N SER A 19 9.57 -6.54 0.89
CA SER A 19 10.17 -7.87 0.97
C SER A 19 9.63 -8.76 -0.15
N ASP A 20 10.51 -9.43 -0.91
CA ASP A 20 10.09 -10.31 -2.01
C ASP A 20 9.30 -11.53 -1.49
N GLU A 21 9.73 -12.09 -0.36
CA GLU A 21 9.04 -13.19 0.31
C GLU A 21 7.69 -12.73 0.87
N GLY A 22 7.68 -11.56 1.53
CA GLY A 22 6.45 -10.97 2.06
C GLY A 22 5.44 -10.65 0.96
N TYR A 23 5.91 -10.13 -0.18
CA TYR A 23 5.06 -9.85 -1.33
C TYR A 23 4.41 -11.13 -1.87
N LYS A 24 5.16 -12.23 -1.99
CA LYS A 24 4.60 -13.53 -2.39
C LYS A 24 3.55 -14.05 -1.41
N ARG A 25 3.85 -14.03 -0.11
CA ARG A 25 2.90 -14.45 0.94
C ARG A 25 1.60 -13.65 0.90
N TRP A 26 1.70 -12.34 0.66
CA TRP A 26 0.53 -11.49 0.46
C TRP A 26 -0.29 -11.90 -0.77
N LEU A 27 0.37 -12.18 -1.91
CA LEU A 27 -0.30 -12.69 -3.12
C LEU A 27 -0.94 -14.09 -2.91
N GLU A 28 -0.41 -14.88 -1.99
CA GLU A 28 -0.96 -16.18 -1.57
C GLU A 28 -2.13 -16.06 -0.58
N GLY A 29 -2.50 -14.84 -0.20
CA GLY A 29 -3.71 -14.54 0.59
C GLY A 29 -3.44 -14.22 2.06
N GLU A 30 -2.19 -14.17 2.50
CA GLU A 30 -1.89 -13.70 3.85
C GLU A 30 -2.21 -12.21 4.01
N HIS A 31 -2.73 -11.81 5.18
CA HIS A 31 -2.97 -10.40 5.44
C HIS A 31 -1.69 -9.57 5.35
N ILE A 32 -1.76 -8.43 4.66
CA ILE A 32 -0.59 -7.61 4.33
C ILE A 32 0.16 -7.09 5.58
N GLN A 33 -0.52 -6.91 6.72
CA GLN A 33 0.14 -6.54 7.98
C GLN A 33 1.09 -7.62 8.52
N TYR A 34 0.85 -8.90 8.19
CA TYR A 34 1.69 -10.02 8.61
C TYR A 34 2.71 -10.39 7.55
N ALA A 35 2.32 -10.30 6.27
CA ALA A 35 3.20 -10.56 5.15
C ALA A 35 4.27 -9.45 4.97
N LEU A 36 3.90 -8.18 5.19
CA LEU A 36 4.74 -6.99 5.00
C LEU A 36 4.71 -6.07 6.24
N PRO A 37 5.19 -6.55 7.41
CA PRO A 37 5.03 -5.85 8.68
C PRO A 37 5.86 -4.55 8.80
N THR A 38 6.88 -4.39 7.96
CA THR A 38 7.76 -3.21 7.94
C THR A 38 7.15 -2.03 7.18
N LEU A 39 6.06 -2.24 6.44
CA LEU A 39 5.39 -1.17 5.70
C LEU A 39 4.52 -0.33 6.63
N THR A 40 4.51 0.97 6.39
CA THR A 40 3.58 1.89 7.07
C THR A 40 2.13 1.58 6.70
N PRO A 41 1.14 2.04 7.49
CA PRO A 41 -0.27 1.96 7.10
C PRO A 41 -0.52 2.51 5.68
N ASP A 42 -0.01 3.71 5.36
CA ASP A 42 -0.16 4.34 4.04
C ASP A 42 0.42 3.52 2.88
N GLN A 43 1.57 2.87 3.11
CA GLN A 43 2.20 2.01 2.11
C GLN A 43 1.39 0.75 1.87
N ARG A 44 0.81 0.17 2.92
CA ARG A 44 -0.09 -0.98 2.80
C ARG A 44 -1.38 -0.56 2.09
N GLU A 45 -1.94 0.60 2.42
CA GLU A 45 -3.16 1.12 1.82
C GLU A 45 -3.03 1.25 0.28
N ILE A 46 -1.96 1.90 -0.20
CA ILE A 46 -1.77 2.03 -1.66
C ILE A 46 -1.50 0.69 -2.36
N MET A 47 -0.99 -0.32 -1.65
CA MET A 47 -0.89 -1.68 -2.20
C MET A 47 -2.25 -2.39 -2.25
N ILE A 48 -3.10 -2.21 -1.23
CA ILE A 48 -4.42 -2.83 -1.14
C ILE A 48 -5.40 -2.22 -2.15
N SER A 49 -5.55 -0.89 -2.12
CA SER A 49 -6.63 -0.18 -2.82
C SER A 49 -6.16 0.60 -4.05
N GLY A 50 -4.85 0.82 -4.19
CA GLY A 50 -4.31 1.76 -5.16
C GLY A 50 -4.49 3.24 -4.77
N ILE A 51 -4.93 3.53 -3.54
CA ILE A 51 -5.13 4.89 -3.04
C ILE A 51 -4.03 5.25 -2.06
N CYS A 52 -3.37 6.39 -2.23
CA CYS A 52 -2.38 6.85 -1.25
C CYS A 52 -3.06 7.30 0.05
N GLY A 53 -2.35 7.20 1.18
CA GLY A 53 -2.87 7.60 2.51
C GLY A 53 -3.54 8.97 2.50
N LYS A 54 -2.90 9.99 1.92
CA LYS A 54 -3.49 11.35 1.81
C LYS A 54 -4.82 11.42 1.05
N CYS A 55 -5.01 10.59 0.03
CA CYS A 55 -6.27 10.54 -0.69
C CYS A 55 -7.31 9.73 0.07
N PHE A 56 -6.88 8.65 0.73
CA PHE A 56 -7.73 7.84 1.58
C PHE A 56 -8.27 8.67 2.77
N ASP A 57 -7.40 9.36 3.50
CA ASP A 57 -7.78 10.23 4.62
C ASP A 57 -8.82 11.28 4.21
N LYS A 58 -8.63 11.90 3.04
CA LYS A 58 -9.60 12.87 2.47
C LYS A 58 -10.96 12.29 2.14
N MET A 59 -11.05 10.99 1.86
CA MET A 59 -12.34 10.33 1.60
C MET A 59 -13.17 10.19 2.88
N PHE A 60 -12.52 10.18 4.05
CA PHE A 60 -13.15 10.01 5.36
C PHE A 60 -12.98 11.25 6.26
N GLU A 61 -12.51 12.36 5.70
CA GLU A 61 -12.40 13.64 6.40
C GLU A 61 -13.82 14.21 6.60
N GLY A 62 -14.40 14.00 7.78
CA GLY A 62 -15.75 14.46 8.11
C GLY A 62 -16.59 13.56 9.03
N GLU A 63 -16.05 12.42 9.50
CA GLU A 63 -16.64 11.64 10.62
C GLU A 63 -16.30 12.21 12.01
#